data_AF-A0A5J4USR2-F1
#
_entry.id   AF-A0A5J4USR2-F1
#
_cell.length_a   1.000
_cell.length_b   1.000
_cell.length_c   1.000
_cell.angle_alpha   90.00
_cell.angle_beta   90.00
_cell.angle_gamma   90.00
#
_symmetry.space_group_name_H-M   'P 1'
#
loop_
_entity.id
_entity.type
_entity.pdbx_description
1 polymer ?
#
loop_
_entity_poly.entity_id
_entity_poly.type
_entity_poly.pdbx_seq_one_letter_code
_entity_poly.pdbx_strand_id
1 'polypeptide(L)' 'MAPEVFMEKKMNFGTDIFALGIVIFECLTGIHPFLAGNEQETISNIRIGKPAQLPNWVPTEMKELIIEMLDKV' A
#
# COMPACT_ATOMS: atom_id res chain seq x y z
N MET A 1 -1.15 -4.61 6.19
CA MET A 1 -0.35 -5.86 6.05
C MET A 1 -0.21 -6.19 4.58
N ALA A 2 0.94 -6.71 4.16
CA ALA A 2 1.21 -6.99 2.75
C ALA A 2 0.39 -8.19 2.22
N PRO A 3 0.07 -8.22 0.90
CA PRO A 3 -0.78 -9.26 0.30
C PRO A 3 -0.29 -10.69 0.55
N GLU A 4 1.01 -10.93 0.46
CA GLU A 4 1.68 -12.22 0.65
C GLU A 4 1.53 -12.77 2.08
N VAL A 5 1.39 -11.90 3.09
CA VAL A 5 1.14 -12.33 4.46
C VAL A 5 -0.27 -12.89 4.60
N PHE A 6 -1.24 -12.34 3.86
CA PHE A 6 -2.61 -12.86 3.83
C PHE A 6 -2.76 -14.12 2.98
N MET A 7 -1.92 -14.30 1.95
CA MET A 7 -2.01 -15.42 1.02
C MET A 7 -1.16 -16.62 1.43
N GLU A 8 0.10 -16.37 1.82
CA GLU A 8 1.10 -17.43 2.05
C GLU A 8 1.53 -17.57 3.50
N LYS A 9 1.09 -16.67 4.39
CA LYS A 9 1.55 -16.56 5.79
C LYS A 9 3.08 -16.49 5.93
N LYS A 10 3.77 -16.01 4.89
CA LYS A 10 5.22 -15.80 4.89
C LYS A 10 5.49 -14.31 4.83
N MET A 11 6.43 -13.88 5.66
CA MET A 11 6.99 -12.53 5.61
C MET A 11 8.36 -12.61 4.96
N ASN A 12 8.64 -11.70 4.04
CA ASN A 12 9.94 -11.56 3.39
C ASN A 12 10.36 -10.08 3.41
N PHE A 13 11.52 -9.76 2.83
CA PHE A 13 12.01 -8.38 2.76
C PHE A 13 11.02 -7.43 2.06
N GLY A 14 10.31 -7.91 1.04
CA GLY A 14 9.27 -7.15 0.33
C GLY A 14 8.08 -6.78 1.21
N THR A 15 7.75 -7.59 2.22
CA THR A 15 6.69 -7.30 3.20
C THR A 15 6.97 -6.01 3.97
N ASP A 16 8.23 -5.79 4.35
CA ASP A 16 8.65 -4.60 5.07
C ASP A 16 8.66 -3.36 4.15
N ILE A 17 9.06 -3.53 2.89
CA ILE A 17 8.99 -2.47 1.88
C ILE A 17 7.55 -2.04 1.62
N PHE A 18 6.62 -3.00 1.50
CA PHE A 18 5.20 -2.71 1.36
C PHE A 18 4.64 -1.97 2.58
N ALA A 19 4.99 -2.42 3.79
CA ALA A 19 4.58 -1.73 5.02
C ALA A 19 5.14 -0.31 5.10
N LEU A 20 6.40 -0.11 4.70
CA LEU A 20 7.01 1.23 4.63
C LEU A 20 6.29 2.12 3.60
N GLY A 21 5.89 1.58 2.45
CA GLY A 21 5.13 2.30 1.43
C GLY A 21 3.78 2.80 1.96
N ILE A 22 3.10 1.98 2.77
CA ILE A 22 1.86 2.37 3.47
C ILE A 22 2.13 3.56 4.40
N VAL A 23 3.15 3.45 5.26
CA VAL A 23 3.46 4.50 6.23
C VAL A 23 3.80 5.81 5.54
N ILE A 24 4.62 5.77 4.48
CA ILE A 24 4.96 6.98 3.71
C ILE A 24 3.71 7.61 3.09
N PHE A 25 2.83 6.80 2.49
CA PHE A 25 1.57 7.28 1.93
C PHE A 25 0.71 7.95 3.00
N GLU A 26 0.58 7.34 4.18
CA GLU A 26 -0.18 7.88 5.31
C GLU A 26 0.44 9.18 5.85
N CYS A 27 1.77 9.27 5.95
CA CYS A 27 2.43 10.50 6.38
C CYS A 27 2.19 11.66 5.42
N LEU A 28 2.11 11.39 4.11
CA LEU A 28 1.84 12.42 3.11
C LEU A 28 0.37 12.86 3.09
N THR A 29 -0.56 11.92 3.23
CA THR A 29 -1.97 12.16 2.93
C THR A 29 -2.88 12.18 4.15
N GLY A 30 -2.44 11.61 5.27
CA GLY A 30 -3.26 11.31 6.45
C GLY A 30 -4.26 10.17 6.23
N ILE A 31 -4.17 9.44 5.11
CA ILE A 31 -5.14 8.42 4.71
C ILE A 31 -4.42 7.09 4.45
N HIS A 32 -4.97 5.99 4.96
CA HIS A 32 -4.45 4.66 4.65
C HIS A 32 -4.76 4.28 3.18
N PRO A 33 -3.75 3.88 2.38
CA PRO A 33 -3.89 3.74 0.92
C PRO A 33 -4.96 2.74 0.47
N PHE A 34 -5.23 1.69 1.25
CA PHE A 34 -6.21 0.66 0.87
C PHE A 34 -7.54 0.74 1.63
N LEU A 35 -7.73 1.76 2.48
CA LEU A 35 -8.91 1.85 3.36
C LEU A 35 -10.21 1.85 2.55
N ALA A 36 -11.17 1.03 2.99
CA ALA A 36 -12.50 0.93 2.41
C ALA A 36 -13.59 0.99 3.48
N GLY A 37 -14.86 0.82 3.09
CA GLY A 37 -16.00 0.96 4.00
C GLY A 37 -16.05 -0.10 5.10
N ASN A 38 -15.36 -1.23 4.90
CA ASN A 38 -15.19 -2.26 5.90
C ASN A 38 -13.83 -2.97 5.75
N GLU A 39 -13.51 -3.82 6.73
CA GLU A 39 -12.25 -4.58 6.78
C GLU A 39 -12.10 -5.54 5.60
N GLN A 40 -13.17 -6.22 5.18
CA GLN A 40 -13.13 -7.19 4.08
C GLN A 40 -12.82 -6.49 2.74
N GLU A 41 -13.42 -5.32 2.50
CA GLU A 41 -13.12 -4.49 1.33
C GLU A 41 -11.69 -3.95 1.39
N THR A 42 -11.20 -3.57 2.57
CA THR A 42 -9.82 -3.11 2.76
C THR A 42 -8.82 -4.22 2.42
N ILE A 43 -9.06 -5.44 2.92
CA ILE A 43 -8.27 -6.63 2.59
C ILE A 43 -8.37 -6.94 1.09
N SER A 44 -9.56 -6.78 0.49
CA SER A 44 -9.76 -6.95 -0.95
C SER A 44 -8.89 -5.97 -1.74
N ASN A 45 -8.91 -4.68 -1.39
CA ASN A 45 -8.09 -3.64 -2.02
C ASN A 45 -6.58 -3.94 -1.93
N ILE A 46 -6.11 -4.42 -0.77
CA ILE A 46 -4.73 -4.88 -0.58
C ILE A 46 -4.44 -6.04 -1.54
N ARG A 47 -5.30 -7.07 -1.57
CA ARG A 47 -5.12 -8.26 -2.42
C ARG A 47 -5.13 -7.94 -3.91
N ILE A 48 -5.94 -6.98 -4.36
CA ILE A 48 -5.99 -6.57 -5.77
C ILE A 48 -4.90 -5.55 -6.12
N GLY A 49 -4.22 -4.95 -5.14
CA GLY A 49 -3.17 -3.95 -5.37
C GLY A 49 -3.74 -2.62 -5.85
N LYS A 50 -4.86 -2.17 -5.28
CA LYS A 50 -5.54 -0.94 -5.67
C LYS A 50 -5.46 0.11 -4.56
N PRO A 51 -4.34 0.85 -4.44
CA PRO A 51 -4.24 1.96 -3.49
C PRO A 51 -5.06 3.17 -3.98
N ALA A 52 -5.37 4.06 -3.04
CA ALA A 52 -5.90 5.38 -3.32
C ALA A 52 -4.87 6.20 -4.12
N GLN A 53 -5.35 7.19 -4.87
CA GLN A 53 -4.47 8.05 -5.66
C GLN A 53 -3.74 9.05 -4.77
N LEU A 54 -2.44 9.21 -5.00
CA LEU A 54 -1.66 10.27 -4.38
C LEU A 54 -2.09 11.64 -4.94
N PRO A 55 -2.20 12.68 -4.09
CA PRO A 55 -2.56 14.02 -4.53
C PRO A 55 -1.60 14.62 -5.57
N ASN A 56 -2.09 15.59 -6.34
CA ASN A 56 -1.31 16.25 -7.40
C ASN A 56 -0.08 17.01 -6.89
N TRP A 57 -0.09 17.46 -5.63
CA TRP A 57 1.04 18.18 -5.02
C TRP A 57 2.23 17.26 -4.69
N VAL A 58 2.04 15.94 -4.64
CA VAL A 58 3.14 14.99 -4.43
C VAL A 58 3.97 14.91 -5.72
N PRO A 59 5.30 15.10 -5.65
CA PRO A 59 6.19 14.99 -6.82
C PRO A 59 6.06 13.65 -7.55
N THR A 60 6.26 13.65 -8.86
CA THR A 60 6.08 12.45 -9.70
C THR A 60 7.03 11.33 -9.27
N GLU A 61 8.29 11.65 -8.99
CA GLU A 61 9.31 10.70 -8.56
C GLU A 61 8.93 10.03 -7.23
N MET A 62 8.31 10.80 -6.31
CA MET A 62 7.80 10.29 -5.04
C MET A 62 6.60 9.36 -5.27
N LYS A 63 5.70 9.70 -6.20
CA LYS A 63 4.55 8.86 -6.55
C LYS A 63 4.99 7.52 -7.13
N GLU A 64 5.92 7.56 -8.08
CA GLU A 64 6.46 6.36 -8.72
C GLU A 64 7.10 5.43 -7.69
N LEU A 65 7.94 5.97 -6.80
CA LEU A 65 8.56 5.19 -5.72
C LEU A 65 7.51 4.55 -4.79
N ILE A 66 6.52 5.31 -4.32
CA ILE A 66 5.48 4.77 -3.43
C ILE A 66 4.65 3.71 -4.14
N ILE A 67 4.31 3.90 -5.42
CA ILE A 67 3.58 2.92 -6.21
C ILE A 67 4.39 1.64 -6.36
N GLU A 68 5.69 1.73 -6.63
CA GLU A 68 6.58 0.56 -6.73
C GLU A 68 6.69 -0.19 -5.40
N MET A 69 6.77 0.53 -4.26
CA MET A 69 6.76 -0.08 -2.93
C MET A 69 5.44 -0.79 -2.60
N LEU A 70 4.33 -0.29 -3.13
CA LEU A 70 2.97 -0.84 -2.91
C LEU A 70 2.57 -1.87 -3.97
N ASP A 71 3.43 -2.15 -4.95
CA ASP A 71 3.17 -3.18 -5.95
C ASP A 71 3.28 -4.57 -5.32
N LYS A 72 2.57 -5.53 -5.90
CA LYS A 72 2.56 -6.90 -5.38
C LYS A 72 3.91 -7.54 -5.68
N VAL A 73 4.67 -7.81 -4.61
CA VAL A 73 5.83 -8.71 -4.67
C VAL A 73 5.37 -10.12 -5.01
#